data_AF-A0AAV6KNV8-F1
#
_entry.id   AF-A0AAV6KNV8-F1
#
_cell.length_a   1.000
_cell.length_b   1.000
_cell.length_c   1.000
_cell.angle_alpha   90.00
_cell.angle_beta   90.00
_cell.angle_gamma   90.00
#
_symmetry.space_group_name_H-M   'P 1'
#
loop_
_entity.id
_entity.type
_entity.pdbx_description
1 polymer ?
#
loop_
_entity_poly.entity_id
_entity_poly.type
_entity_poly.pdbx_seq_one_letter_code
_entity_poly.pdbx_strand_id
1 'polypeptide(L)'
;MPLQYLLLFPYGTDGWRRSIEFTQATNVNRKAVSMREFYAFRLQFQDIEGKTLLQGGRLFQQFVVDCYAAIEQDRLNFVRCNQNILHSDLYSGLRDAVTAGDADAAEVDIYIIEYQKRGLLHSHIILTLAAEDKLNSPEEIDEVICAEIPNEVNDPLAFETTMRYMIHGPCGDGNLFAPRMVNGKCSKHYPKKFSEQTTVDENGFVIYRQRNFGKKYIVNGVEIDNRWVIPYNRDLIVKYNAHINLERCVHTKLIKYLYKYVHKGPDRATVVLENNVARTTGGGQYSYSMTDEYPSVERLQYHLPGEQSVLFKDSENIPEIINQPGIHDTMFTKWFQANIDHPLANHLTYEEFPRFWVWNKKEKEWKPQQQRMCIGKLNFAHPNSGERYYLRMMLTKVRGEKCYEDVRTINGVVYPTYKAACIALGLLDDDNEWGAALIEASTWASGSQLRNIFCSMLMFSEVTNPLELWENHWVDLTDDLQNKVRRLTGDVNLSL
;
A
#
# COMPACT_ATOMS: atom_id res chain seq x y z
N MET A 1 -2.43 16.29 27.26
CA MET A 1 -2.71 14.90 27.65
C MET A 1 -2.97 14.75 29.16
N PRO A 2 -2.03 14.96 30.11
CA PRO A 2 -2.31 14.65 31.53
C PRO A 2 -3.51 15.40 32.14
N LEU A 3 -3.70 16.67 31.76
CA LEU A 3 -4.84 17.50 32.20
C LEU A 3 -6.21 16.99 31.72
N GLN A 4 -6.26 16.16 30.68
CA GLN A 4 -7.50 15.54 30.19
C GLN A 4 -7.85 14.25 30.97
N TYR A 5 -6.88 13.70 31.70
CA TYR A 5 -6.96 12.40 32.38
C TYR A 5 -6.66 12.55 33.87
N LEU A 6 -7.33 13.49 34.54
CA LEU A 6 -7.09 13.82 35.96
C LEU A 6 -7.17 12.61 36.90
N LEU A 7 -8.03 11.62 36.59
CA LEU A 7 -8.13 10.38 37.38
C LEU A 7 -6.92 9.45 37.19
N LEU A 8 -6.24 9.50 36.03
CA LEU A 8 -5.02 8.73 35.79
C LEU A 8 -3.78 9.47 36.31
N PHE A 9 -3.83 10.81 36.37
CA PHE A 9 -2.73 11.68 36.81
C PHE A 9 -3.15 12.59 37.98
N PRO A 10 -3.55 12.02 39.13
CA PRO A 10 -4.12 12.79 40.24
C PRO A 10 -3.12 13.78 40.88
N TYR A 11 -1.82 13.59 40.65
CA TYR A 11 -0.75 14.45 41.16
C TYR A 11 -0.27 15.50 40.15
N GLY A 12 -0.96 15.67 39.01
CA GLY A 12 -0.61 16.68 38.02
C GLY A 12 0.70 16.39 37.28
N THR A 13 0.91 15.14 36.87
CA THR A 13 2.12 14.71 36.16
C THR A 13 2.29 15.47 34.84
N ASP A 14 3.51 15.86 34.53
CA ASP A 14 3.81 16.64 33.33
C ASP A 14 3.66 15.81 32.05
N GLY A 15 3.22 16.47 30.97
CA GLY A 15 2.99 15.84 29.68
C GLY A 15 4.23 15.85 28.79
N TRP A 16 4.12 15.23 27.61
CA TRP A 16 5.14 15.44 26.59
C TRP A 16 5.13 16.90 26.13
N ARG A 17 6.33 17.48 25.99
CA ARG A 17 6.57 18.78 25.36
C ARG A 17 7.77 18.70 24.43
N ARG A 18 7.86 19.65 23.50
CA ARG A 18 9.06 19.82 22.69
C ARG A 18 10.25 20.16 23.58
N SER A 19 11.44 19.66 23.23
CA SER A 19 12.69 19.91 23.94
C SER A 19 12.83 19.26 25.32
N ILE A 20 12.13 18.15 25.59
CA ILE A 20 12.52 17.26 26.70
C ILE A 20 13.89 16.67 26.35
N GLU A 21 14.94 17.05 27.06
CA GLU A 21 16.29 16.55 26.81
C GLU A 21 16.46 15.11 27.34
N PHE A 22 17.34 14.35 26.71
CA PHE A 22 17.77 13.07 27.28
C PHE A 22 18.56 13.32 28.57
N THR A 23 18.25 12.58 29.64
CA THR A 23 18.95 12.67 30.92
C THR A 23 20.39 12.14 30.88
N GLN A 24 20.77 11.40 29.83
CA GLN A 24 22.14 10.98 29.55
C GLN A 24 22.47 11.18 28.07
N ALA A 25 23.74 11.49 27.78
CA ALA A 25 24.26 11.57 26.42
C ALA A 25 24.24 10.18 25.77
N THR A 26 23.09 9.80 25.22
CA THR A 26 23.01 8.67 24.30
C THR A 26 23.62 9.10 22.97
N ASN A 27 24.25 8.16 22.27
CA ASN A 27 25.00 8.36 21.02
C ASN A 27 24.05 8.64 19.82
N VAL A 28 23.07 9.52 20.03
CA VAL A 28 21.97 9.80 19.12
C VAL A 28 22.18 11.22 18.61
N ASN A 29 22.14 11.40 17.29
CA ASN A 29 22.24 12.71 16.62
C ASN A 29 21.10 13.70 16.98
N ARG A 30 20.29 13.42 18.00
CA ARG A 30 19.11 14.18 18.42
C ARG A 30 19.17 14.46 19.92
N LYS A 31 19.01 15.75 20.27
CA LYS A 31 19.13 16.25 21.65
C LYS A 31 17.87 16.09 22.51
N ALA A 32 16.70 15.89 21.90
CA ALA A 32 15.41 15.86 22.59
C ALA A 32 14.62 14.57 22.33
N VAL A 33 13.89 14.09 23.34
CA VAL A 33 13.03 12.89 23.33
C VAL A 33 11.80 13.09 22.44
N SER A 34 11.44 12.05 21.67
CA SER A 34 10.30 12.09 20.75
C SER A 34 9.02 11.78 21.50
N MET A 35 7.88 12.22 20.96
CA MET A 35 6.59 11.93 21.57
C MET A 35 6.33 10.42 21.69
N ARG A 36 6.78 9.62 20.69
CA ARG A 36 6.70 8.15 20.74
C ARG A 36 7.50 7.57 21.89
N GLU A 37 8.75 7.97 22.04
CA GLU A 37 9.63 7.47 23.11
C GLU A 37 9.11 7.85 24.48
N PHE A 38 8.63 9.08 24.65
CA PHE A 38 8.02 9.53 25.89
C PHE A 38 6.82 8.67 26.26
N TYR A 39 5.84 8.49 25.36
CA TYR A 39 4.66 7.68 25.70
C TYR A 39 4.98 6.20 25.83
N ALA A 40 5.90 5.66 25.04
CA ALA A 40 6.38 4.28 25.23
C ALA A 40 6.97 4.08 26.63
N PHE A 41 7.79 5.02 27.09
CA PHE A 41 8.33 5.02 28.46
C PHE A 41 7.23 5.11 29.53
N ARG A 42 6.25 6.02 29.36
CA ARG A 42 5.13 6.19 30.32
C ARG A 42 4.19 4.99 30.38
N LEU A 43 4.12 4.18 29.32
CA LEU A 43 3.27 2.99 29.23
C LEU A 43 3.94 1.71 29.75
N GLN A 44 5.24 1.75 30.05
CA GLN A 44 5.93 0.65 30.70
C GLN A 44 5.59 0.60 32.19
N PHE A 45 5.58 -0.62 32.74
CA PHE A 45 5.47 -0.82 34.18
C PHE A 45 6.76 -0.35 34.88
N GLN A 46 6.62 0.49 35.91
CA GLN A 46 7.74 1.00 36.69
C GLN A 46 7.48 0.75 38.18
N ASP A 47 8.42 0.10 38.86
CA ASP A 47 8.28 -0.26 40.28
C ASP A 47 8.20 0.95 41.22
N ILE A 48 8.66 2.11 40.76
CA ILE A 48 8.74 3.36 41.53
C ILE A 48 7.58 4.34 41.25
N GLU A 49 6.77 4.11 40.22
CA GLU A 49 5.62 4.96 39.90
C GLU A 49 4.30 4.28 40.31
N GLY A 50 3.29 5.09 40.62
CA GLY A 50 1.96 4.59 40.99
C GLY A 50 1.31 3.79 39.85
N LYS A 51 0.64 2.69 40.20
CA LYS A 51 -0.01 1.78 39.23
C LYS A 51 -1.29 2.36 38.59
N THR A 52 -1.71 3.56 39.01
CA THR A 52 -2.97 4.21 38.62
C THR A 52 -3.16 4.27 37.11
N LEU A 53 -2.10 4.62 36.35
CA LEU A 53 -2.17 4.68 34.90
C LEU A 53 -2.50 3.32 34.28
N LEU A 54 -1.75 2.28 34.63
CA LEU A 54 -1.89 0.93 34.07
C LEU A 54 -3.14 0.19 34.60
N GLN A 55 -3.62 0.56 35.78
CA GLN A 55 -4.83 0.01 36.38
C GLN A 55 -6.12 0.78 35.99
N GLY A 56 -6.01 1.79 35.13
CA GLY A 56 -7.13 2.64 34.71
C GLY A 56 -8.19 1.96 33.84
N GLY A 57 -8.04 0.67 33.51
CA GLY A 57 -9.04 -0.10 32.75
C GLY A 57 -9.42 0.55 31.42
N ARG A 58 -10.71 0.85 31.22
CA ARG A 58 -11.19 1.52 29.99
C ARG A 58 -10.60 2.92 29.81
N LEU A 59 -10.36 3.64 30.91
CA LEU A 59 -9.78 4.98 30.86
C LEU A 59 -8.32 4.92 30.40
N PHE A 60 -7.58 3.88 30.79
CA PHE A 60 -6.24 3.59 30.27
C PHE A 60 -6.25 3.29 28.77
N GLN A 61 -7.19 2.46 28.30
CA GLN A 61 -7.33 2.16 26.87
C GLN A 61 -7.57 3.43 26.04
N GLN A 62 -8.43 4.33 26.53
CA GLN A 62 -8.68 5.62 25.89
C GLN A 62 -7.41 6.49 25.87
N PHE A 63 -6.67 6.55 26.98
CA PHE A 63 -5.39 7.26 27.05
C PHE A 63 -4.38 6.73 26.02
N VAL A 64 -4.26 5.41 25.85
CA VAL A 64 -3.37 4.79 24.86
C VAL A 64 -3.75 5.18 23.42
N VAL A 65 -5.05 5.18 23.11
CA VAL A 65 -5.55 5.59 21.78
C VAL A 65 -5.23 7.06 21.51
N ASP A 66 -5.43 7.94 22.47
CA ASP A 66 -5.15 9.37 22.32
C ASP A 66 -3.64 9.65 22.22
N CYS A 67 -2.80 8.91 22.96
CA CYS A 67 -1.34 8.95 22.81
C CYS A 67 -0.92 8.57 21.39
N TYR A 68 -1.51 7.50 20.84
CA TYR A 68 -1.25 7.09 19.46
C TYR A 68 -1.69 8.17 18.47
N ALA A 69 -2.90 8.73 18.63
CA ALA A 69 -3.39 9.81 17.78
C ALA A 69 -2.50 11.06 17.84
N ALA A 70 -1.99 11.42 19.02
CA ALA A 70 -1.07 12.55 19.18
C ALA A 70 0.28 12.30 18.47
N ILE A 71 0.83 11.08 18.56
CA ILE A 71 2.06 10.69 17.85
C ILE A 71 1.86 10.76 16.34
N GLU A 72 0.75 10.22 15.83
CA GLU A 72 0.43 10.29 14.41
C GLU A 72 0.22 11.73 13.95
N GLN A 73 -0.44 12.58 14.75
CA GLN A 73 -0.60 13.99 14.44
C GLN A 73 0.75 14.73 14.39
N ASP A 74 1.70 14.41 15.27
CA ASP A 74 3.05 14.98 15.24
C ASP A 74 3.84 14.53 13.99
N ARG A 75 3.74 13.25 13.60
CA ARG A 75 4.29 12.73 12.34
C ARG A 75 3.70 13.43 11.12
N LEU A 76 2.37 13.58 11.08
CA LEU A 76 1.67 14.30 10.02
C LEU A 76 2.06 15.78 9.97
N ASN A 77 2.29 16.40 11.13
CA ASN A 77 2.79 17.77 11.20
C ASN A 77 4.20 17.89 10.64
N PHE A 78 5.09 16.93 10.95
CA PHE A 78 6.42 16.88 10.34
C PHE A 78 6.31 16.79 8.82
N VAL A 79 5.55 15.82 8.29
CA VAL A 79 5.34 15.67 6.84
C VAL A 79 4.82 16.98 6.24
N ARG A 80 3.73 17.55 6.80
CA ARG A 80 3.13 18.80 6.33
C ARG A 80 4.11 19.97 6.30
N CYS A 81 4.97 20.10 7.30
CA CYS A 81 5.89 21.24 7.40
C CYS A 81 7.21 21.04 6.64
N ASN A 82 7.44 19.86 6.05
CA ASN A 82 8.68 19.49 5.38
C ASN A 82 8.41 18.95 3.96
N GLN A 83 7.34 19.41 3.30
CA GLN A 83 6.95 18.91 1.98
C GLN A 83 8.04 19.11 0.93
N ASN A 84 8.73 20.24 0.99
CA ASN A 84 9.85 20.62 0.14
C ASN A 84 11.10 19.71 0.26
N ILE A 85 11.06 18.64 1.06
CA ILE A 85 12.15 17.66 1.19
C ILE A 85 11.66 16.20 1.07
N LEU A 86 10.41 15.98 0.65
CA LEU A 86 9.76 14.66 0.68
C LEU A 86 9.29 14.13 -0.69
N HIS A 87 9.63 14.79 -1.81
CA HIS A 87 9.26 14.27 -3.13
C HIS A 87 10.09 13.04 -3.44
N SER A 88 9.42 11.99 -3.93
CA SER A 88 10.08 10.76 -4.30
C SER A 88 9.42 10.08 -5.48
N ASP A 89 10.23 9.52 -6.36
CA ASP A 89 9.80 8.68 -7.47
C ASP A 89 10.83 7.56 -7.73
N LEU A 90 10.48 6.59 -8.57
CA LEU A 90 11.41 5.60 -9.09
C LEU A 90 12.36 6.26 -10.09
N TYR A 91 13.63 5.86 -10.06
CA TYR A 91 14.61 6.35 -11.02
C TYR A 91 14.20 6.09 -12.48
N SER A 92 13.59 4.94 -12.78
CA SER A 92 13.01 4.67 -14.11
C SER A 92 11.92 5.67 -14.47
N GLY A 93 11.01 5.99 -13.56
CA GLY A 93 9.99 7.01 -13.77
C GLY A 93 10.58 8.38 -14.08
N LEU A 94 11.59 8.82 -13.32
CA LEU A 94 12.30 10.08 -13.58
C LEU A 94 13.03 10.07 -14.93
N ARG A 95 13.60 8.93 -15.34
CA ARG A 95 14.25 8.80 -16.65
C ARG A 95 13.24 8.88 -17.80
N ASP A 96 12.07 8.26 -17.62
CA ASP A 96 10.99 8.30 -18.60
C ASP A 96 10.44 9.73 -18.73
N ALA A 97 10.27 10.45 -17.61
CA ALA A 97 9.89 11.86 -17.58
C ALA A 97 10.89 12.74 -18.35
N VAL A 98 12.20 12.58 -18.09
CA VAL A 98 13.25 13.29 -18.86
C VAL A 98 13.21 12.95 -20.35
N THR A 99 12.89 11.70 -20.70
CA THR A 99 12.77 11.27 -22.09
C THR A 99 11.53 11.88 -22.76
N ALA A 100 10.45 12.08 -22.00
CA ALA A 100 9.23 12.75 -22.44
C ALA A 100 9.39 14.28 -22.58
N GLY A 101 10.46 14.85 -22.01
CA GLY A 101 10.76 16.29 -22.05
C GLY A 101 10.37 17.02 -20.76
N ASP A 102 9.93 16.31 -19.73
CA ASP A 102 9.53 16.87 -18.45
C ASP A 102 10.80 17.22 -17.65
N ALA A 103 11.01 18.51 -17.44
CA ALA A 103 12.19 19.03 -16.75
C ALA A 103 11.87 19.57 -15.35
N ASP A 104 10.59 19.86 -15.07
CA ASP A 104 10.12 20.41 -13.81
C ASP A 104 9.55 19.30 -12.90
N ALA A 105 10.16 19.17 -11.71
CA ALA A 105 9.71 18.26 -10.66
C ALA A 105 8.27 18.53 -10.19
N ALA A 106 7.73 19.72 -10.45
CA ALA A 106 6.35 20.10 -10.13
C ALA A 106 5.28 19.53 -11.09
N GLU A 107 5.68 19.02 -12.25
CA GLU A 107 4.76 18.53 -13.31
C GLU A 107 4.46 17.03 -13.23
N VAL A 108 4.95 16.34 -12.19
CA VAL A 108 4.88 14.88 -12.05
C VAL A 108 3.54 14.42 -11.43
N ASP A 109 2.90 13.42 -12.06
CA ASP A 109 1.70 12.72 -11.57
C ASP A 109 2.02 11.74 -10.43
N ILE A 110 1.20 11.72 -9.38
CA ILE A 110 1.41 10.86 -8.20
C ILE A 110 0.19 9.97 -7.98
N TYR A 111 0.37 8.65 -8.00
CA TYR A 111 -0.72 7.70 -7.76
C TYR A 111 -0.36 6.62 -6.73
N ILE A 112 -1.38 6.10 -6.03
CA ILE A 112 -1.26 4.99 -5.08
C ILE A 112 -2.31 3.94 -5.44
N ILE A 113 -1.87 2.70 -5.64
CA ILE A 113 -2.76 1.55 -5.85
C ILE A 113 -2.86 0.77 -4.53
N GLU A 114 -4.07 0.61 -3.99
CA GLU A 114 -4.30 -0.20 -2.78
C GLU A 114 -5.13 -1.45 -3.10
N TYR A 115 -4.75 -2.60 -2.55
CA TYR A 115 -5.58 -3.80 -2.61
C TYR A 115 -6.51 -3.83 -1.40
N GLN A 116 -7.81 -3.62 -1.60
CA GLN A 116 -8.79 -3.76 -0.53
C GLN A 116 -9.18 -5.23 -0.40
N LYS A 117 -8.95 -5.84 0.78
CA LYS A 117 -9.26 -7.26 1.08
C LYS A 117 -10.76 -7.64 1.00
N ARG A 118 -11.62 -6.77 0.46
CA ARG A 118 -13.07 -6.98 0.29
C ARG A 118 -13.61 -6.56 -1.09
N GLY A 119 -12.78 -6.39 -2.13
CA GLY A 119 -13.28 -5.96 -3.45
C GLY A 119 -12.27 -5.94 -4.60
N LEU A 120 -12.72 -5.36 -5.71
CA LEU A 120 -11.97 -5.13 -6.96
C LEU A 120 -10.76 -4.19 -6.75
N LEU A 121 -9.84 -4.18 -7.73
CA LEU A 121 -8.71 -3.23 -7.79
C LEU A 121 -9.19 -1.79 -7.55
N HIS A 122 -8.56 -1.10 -6.60
CA HIS A 122 -8.92 0.26 -6.21
C HIS A 122 -7.67 1.14 -6.23
N SER A 123 -7.73 2.26 -6.94
CA SER A 123 -6.62 3.20 -7.05
C SER A 123 -7.07 4.59 -6.60
N HIS A 124 -6.18 5.28 -5.88
CA HIS A 124 -6.27 6.71 -5.62
C HIS A 124 -5.21 7.38 -6.49
N ILE A 125 -5.65 8.14 -7.49
CA ILE A 125 -4.79 8.82 -8.45
C ILE A 125 -4.89 10.32 -8.20
N ILE A 126 -3.74 10.99 -8.17
CA ILE A 126 -3.65 12.44 -8.11
C ILE A 126 -2.92 12.93 -9.34
N LEU A 127 -3.61 13.79 -10.10
CA LEU A 127 -3.09 14.42 -11.30
C LEU A 127 -2.78 15.88 -10.99
N THR A 128 -1.56 16.30 -11.29
CA THR A 128 -1.16 17.70 -11.21
C THR A 128 -1.20 18.27 -12.62
N LEU A 129 -2.25 19.05 -12.92
CA LEU A 129 -2.39 19.66 -14.23
C LEU A 129 -1.38 20.81 -14.41
N ALA A 130 -0.86 20.93 -15.64
CA ALA A 130 -0.08 22.09 -16.08
C ALA A 130 -0.82 23.40 -15.79
N ALA A 131 -0.09 24.51 -15.65
CA ALA A 131 -0.67 25.77 -15.17
C ALA A 131 -1.82 26.27 -16.06
N GLU A 132 -1.70 26.07 -17.38
CA GLU A 132 -2.66 26.38 -18.43
C GLU A 132 -3.89 25.47 -18.42
N ASP A 133 -3.76 24.23 -17.94
CA ASP A 133 -4.83 23.22 -17.91
C ASP A 133 -5.57 23.18 -16.56
N LYS A 134 -5.17 24.02 -15.61
CA LYS A 134 -5.82 24.09 -14.30
C LYS A 134 -7.26 24.57 -14.44
N LEU A 135 -8.18 23.79 -13.90
CA LEU A 135 -9.60 24.15 -13.74
C LEU A 135 -9.72 25.26 -12.70
N ASN A 136 -9.71 26.51 -13.15
CA ASN A 136 -9.68 27.72 -12.35
C ASN A 136 -11.06 28.36 -12.22
N SER A 137 -11.95 28.14 -13.18
CA SER A 137 -13.34 28.63 -13.16
C SER A 137 -14.36 27.54 -12.82
N PRO A 138 -15.51 27.89 -12.22
CA PRO A 138 -16.63 26.95 -12.04
C PRO A 138 -17.10 26.30 -13.34
N GLU A 139 -17.02 27.03 -14.45
CA GLU A 139 -17.41 26.57 -15.78
C GLU A 139 -16.49 25.46 -16.27
N GLU A 140 -15.17 25.66 -16.18
CA GLU A 140 -14.17 24.62 -16.50
C GLU A 140 -14.33 23.38 -15.61
N ILE A 141 -14.68 23.57 -14.33
CA ILE A 141 -14.96 22.45 -13.42
C ILE A 141 -16.19 21.67 -13.89
N ASP A 142 -17.27 22.37 -14.28
CA ASP A 142 -18.52 21.76 -14.73
C ASP A 142 -18.38 21.02 -16.08
N GLU A 143 -17.38 21.37 -16.90
CA GLU A 143 -17.03 20.64 -18.12
C GLU A 143 -16.39 19.27 -17.81
N VAL A 144 -15.65 19.15 -16.71
CA VAL A 144 -14.89 17.95 -16.37
C VAL A 144 -15.58 17.10 -15.30
N ILE A 145 -16.22 17.72 -14.31
CA ILE A 145 -16.78 17.06 -13.12
C ILE A 145 -18.28 17.35 -13.05
N CYS A 146 -19.07 16.27 -13.05
CA CYS A 146 -20.50 16.29 -12.87
C CYS A 146 -20.88 15.65 -11.53
N ALA A 147 -21.93 16.16 -10.88
CA ALA A 147 -22.53 15.56 -9.70
C ALA A 147 -24.06 15.44 -9.86
N GLU A 148 -24.55 15.27 -11.08
CA GLU A 148 -25.98 15.18 -11.41
C GLU A 148 -26.29 13.84 -12.09
N ILE A 149 -27.53 13.37 -12.00
CA ILE A 149 -28.01 12.19 -12.74
C ILE A 149 -28.22 12.59 -14.21
N PRO A 150 -27.57 11.92 -15.19
CA PRO A 150 -27.76 12.19 -16.60
C PRO A 150 -29.20 11.96 -17.07
N ASN A 151 -29.53 12.51 -18.25
CA ASN A 151 -30.86 12.29 -18.83
C ASN A 151 -30.96 10.87 -19.41
N GLU A 152 -31.98 10.12 -19.00
CA GLU A 152 -32.19 8.71 -19.39
C GLU A 152 -32.43 8.50 -20.90
N VAL A 153 -32.92 9.51 -21.61
CA VAL A 153 -33.24 9.43 -23.05
C VAL A 153 -32.06 9.92 -23.89
N ASN A 154 -31.47 11.05 -23.52
CA ASN A 154 -30.41 11.68 -24.30
C ASN A 154 -29.03 11.07 -24.03
N ASP A 155 -28.80 10.55 -22.83
CA ASP A 155 -27.53 9.94 -22.43
C ASP A 155 -27.75 8.65 -21.60
N PRO A 156 -28.32 7.60 -22.24
CA PRO A 156 -28.73 6.38 -21.54
C PRO A 156 -27.54 5.63 -20.93
N LEU A 157 -26.35 5.64 -21.56
CA LEU A 157 -25.16 4.97 -21.03
C LEU A 157 -24.65 5.65 -19.76
N ALA A 158 -24.52 6.98 -19.76
CA ALA A 158 -24.09 7.69 -18.57
C ALA A 158 -25.15 7.59 -17.47
N PHE A 159 -26.44 7.60 -17.83
CA PHE A 159 -27.53 7.38 -16.88
C PHE A 159 -27.42 6.01 -16.20
N GLU A 160 -27.32 4.93 -16.97
CA GLU A 160 -27.20 3.57 -16.44
C GLU A 160 -25.97 3.43 -15.52
N THR A 161 -24.83 3.92 -15.99
CA THR A 161 -23.56 3.83 -15.25
C THR A 161 -23.62 4.65 -13.96
N THR A 162 -24.15 5.87 -14.01
CA THR A 162 -24.31 6.73 -12.83
C THR A 162 -25.24 6.08 -11.81
N MET A 163 -26.39 5.57 -12.24
CA MET A 163 -27.34 4.90 -11.36
C MET A 163 -26.76 3.64 -10.71
N ARG A 164 -25.86 2.95 -11.41
CA ARG A 164 -25.23 1.72 -10.93
C ARG A 164 -24.07 1.96 -9.98
N TYR A 165 -23.22 2.96 -10.26
CA TYR A 165 -21.93 3.11 -9.59
C TYR A 165 -21.74 4.46 -8.88
N MET A 166 -22.39 5.54 -9.32
CA MET A 166 -22.13 6.88 -8.79
C MET A 166 -23.20 7.37 -7.83
N ILE A 167 -24.13 6.51 -7.42
CA ILE A 167 -25.08 6.81 -6.35
C ILE A 167 -24.47 6.44 -5.00
N HIS A 168 -24.38 7.43 -4.11
CA HIS A 168 -24.13 7.17 -2.71
C HIS A 168 -25.27 6.31 -2.15
N GLY A 169 -24.96 5.12 -1.67
CA GLY A 169 -26.00 4.21 -1.17
C GLY A 169 -26.86 4.88 -0.07
N PRO A 170 -28.08 4.37 0.18
CA PRO A 170 -28.92 4.92 1.24
C PRO A 170 -28.27 4.83 2.62
N CYS A 171 -28.27 5.94 3.35
CA CYS A 171 -27.78 6.08 4.73
C CYS A 171 -28.63 7.14 5.47
N GLY A 172 -28.35 7.39 6.75
CA GLY A 172 -29.20 8.27 7.55
C GLY A 172 -30.51 7.57 7.86
N ASP A 173 -31.62 8.30 7.75
CA ASP A 173 -32.95 7.77 8.03
C ASP A 173 -33.35 6.63 7.08
N GLY A 174 -32.80 6.63 5.85
CA GLY A 174 -33.02 5.55 4.88
C GLY A 174 -32.25 4.27 5.18
N ASN A 175 -31.18 4.32 5.99
CA ASN A 175 -30.47 3.15 6.51
C ASN A 175 -29.54 3.56 7.67
N LEU A 176 -30.04 3.43 8.90
CA LEU A 176 -29.31 3.78 10.13
C LEU A 176 -28.10 2.86 10.39
N PHE A 177 -28.09 1.66 9.81
CA PHE A 177 -27.04 0.65 9.98
C PHE A 177 -25.97 0.69 8.90
N ALA A 178 -26.02 1.66 7.98
CA ALA A 178 -25.00 1.79 6.95
C ALA A 178 -23.60 1.97 7.61
N PRO A 179 -22.54 1.24 7.17
CA PRO A 179 -21.22 1.25 7.82
C PRO A 179 -20.54 2.64 7.95
N ARG A 180 -21.03 3.61 7.17
CA ARG A 180 -20.55 4.99 7.08
C ARG A 180 -21.26 5.94 8.05
N MET A 181 -22.20 5.45 8.86
CA MET A 181 -22.91 6.23 9.87
C MET A 181 -22.02 6.44 11.09
N VAL A 182 -21.87 7.70 11.51
CA VAL A 182 -21.13 8.10 12.70
C VAL A 182 -22.01 9.05 13.49
N ASN A 183 -22.35 8.70 14.74
CA ASN A 183 -23.23 9.48 15.61
C ASN A 183 -24.59 9.82 14.96
N GLY A 184 -25.20 8.85 14.27
CA GLY A 184 -26.50 9.02 13.62
C GLY A 184 -26.48 9.90 12.35
N LYS A 185 -25.29 10.33 11.87
CA LYS A 185 -25.14 11.09 10.63
C LYS A 185 -24.20 10.40 9.66
N CYS A 186 -24.41 10.61 8.36
CA CYS A 186 -23.48 10.11 7.35
C CYS A 186 -22.13 10.82 7.48
N SER A 187 -21.03 10.06 7.62
CA SER A 187 -19.66 10.60 7.68
C SER A 187 -19.23 11.36 6.42
N LYS A 188 -19.94 11.18 5.31
CA LYS A 188 -19.73 11.87 4.03
C LYS A 188 -20.75 12.98 3.76
N HIS A 189 -21.63 13.26 4.73
CA HIS A 189 -22.65 14.32 4.69
C HIS A 189 -23.63 14.18 3.51
N TYR A 190 -24.08 12.95 3.24
CA TYR A 190 -25.19 12.69 2.33
C TYR A 190 -26.52 12.60 3.10
N PRO A 191 -27.65 13.02 2.49
CA PRO A 191 -27.71 13.70 1.18
C PRO A 191 -27.09 15.10 1.21
N LYS A 192 -26.50 15.52 0.09
CA LYS A 192 -25.95 16.87 -0.10
C LYS A 192 -27.05 17.93 -0.18
N LYS A 193 -26.66 19.20 -0.21
CA LYS A 193 -27.59 20.30 -0.52
C LYS A 193 -27.66 20.50 -2.03
N PHE A 194 -28.81 20.92 -2.54
CA PHE A 194 -28.89 21.39 -3.91
C PHE A 194 -28.05 22.66 -4.10
N SER A 195 -27.43 22.79 -5.26
CA SER A 195 -26.65 23.94 -5.69
C SER A 195 -26.89 24.20 -7.16
N GLU A 196 -27.36 25.39 -7.50
CA GLU A 196 -27.68 25.74 -8.90
C GLU A 196 -26.45 25.91 -9.78
N GLN A 197 -25.30 26.22 -9.17
CA GLN A 197 -24.02 26.40 -9.84
C GLN A 197 -22.89 25.83 -8.99
N THR A 198 -21.75 25.54 -9.63
CA THR A 198 -20.52 25.21 -8.91
C THR A 198 -19.97 26.45 -8.24
N THR A 199 -19.54 26.35 -6.98
CA THR A 199 -18.88 27.44 -6.26
C THR A 199 -17.58 26.97 -5.64
N VAL A 200 -16.59 27.86 -5.60
CA VAL A 200 -15.29 27.62 -4.98
C VAL A 200 -15.16 28.60 -3.81
N ASP A 201 -14.94 28.08 -2.60
CA ASP A 201 -14.75 28.94 -1.43
C ASP A 201 -13.34 29.56 -1.39
N GLU A 202 -13.12 30.49 -0.45
CA GLU A 202 -11.83 31.18 -0.25
C GLU A 202 -10.67 30.22 0.06
N ASN A 203 -10.97 29.00 0.51
CA ASN A 203 -9.98 27.96 0.79
C ASN A 203 -9.79 26.97 -0.38
N GLY A 204 -10.44 27.24 -1.52
CA GLY A 204 -10.39 26.41 -2.73
C GLY A 204 -11.34 25.21 -2.72
N PHE A 205 -12.22 25.05 -1.73
CA PHE A 205 -13.18 23.95 -1.70
C PHE A 205 -14.31 24.16 -2.69
N VAL A 206 -14.59 23.11 -3.44
CA VAL A 206 -15.64 23.12 -4.45
C VAL A 206 -16.93 22.55 -3.88
N ILE A 207 -18.02 23.31 -4.04
CA ILE A 207 -19.39 22.81 -3.94
C ILE A 207 -19.87 22.63 -5.38
N TYR A 208 -19.95 21.38 -5.82
CA TYR A 208 -20.39 21.05 -7.19
C TYR A 208 -21.86 21.39 -7.40
N ARG A 209 -22.17 21.83 -8.62
CA ARG A 209 -23.53 21.99 -9.13
C ARG A 209 -24.31 20.68 -8.98
N GLN A 210 -25.45 20.78 -8.29
CA GLN A 210 -26.40 19.71 -8.01
C GLN A 210 -27.79 20.33 -8.06
N ARG A 211 -28.36 20.47 -9.25
CA ARG A 211 -29.66 21.13 -9.44
C ARG A 211 -30.80 20.23 -9.01
N ASN A 212 -31.90 20.85 -8.61
CA ASN A 212 -33.13 20.12 -8.33
C ASN A 212 -33.97 19.98 -9.61
N PHE A 213 -33.91 18.82 -10.25
CA PHE A 213 -34.75 18.52 -11.41
C PHE A 213 -36.18 18.09 -11.04
N GLY A 214 -36.51 17.96 -9.75
CA GLY A 214 -37.80 17.46 -9.26
C GLY A 214 -38.04 15.97 -9.50
N LYS A 215 -37.21 15.30 -10.32
CA LYS A 215 -37.28 13.86 -10.59
C LYS A 215 -36.57 13.07 -9.49
N LYS A 216 -37.18 11.96 -9.08
CA LYS A 216 -36.68 11.04 -8.06
C LYS A 216 -36.59 9.63 -8.61
N TYR A 217 -35.69 8.84 -8.03
CA TYR A 217 -35.47 7.43 -8.36
C TYR A 217 -35.46 6.58 -7.10
N ILE A 218 -35.73 5.29 -7.22
CA ILE A 218 -35.70 4.37 -6.08
C ILE A 218 -34.42 3.54 -6.16
N VAL A 219 -33.60 3.59 -5.10
CA VAL A 219 -32.42 2.74 -4.93
C VAL A 219 -32.50 2.06 -3.57
N ASN A 220 -32.49 0.72 -3.57
CA ASN A 220 -32.64 -0.10 -2.35
C ASN A 220 -33.84 0.32 -1.47
N GLY A 221 -34.98 0.65 -2.10
CA GLY A 221 -36.21 1.04 -1.41
C GLY A 221 -36.26 2.48 -0.89
N VAL A 222 -35.24 3.30 -1.17
CA VAL A 222 -35.16 4.70 -0.73
C VAL A 222 -35.23 5.63 -1.94
N GLU A 223 -36.04 6.69 -1.84
CA GLU A 223 -36.08 7.75 -2.84
C GLU A 223 -34.79 8.57 -2.81
N ILE A 224 -34.15 8.66 -3.97
CA ILE A 224 -32.94 9.44 -4.20
C ILE A 224 -33.15 10.45 -5.33
N ASP A 225 -32.30 11.46 -5.35
CA ASP A 225 -32.20 12.51 -6.36
C ASP A 225 -30.72 12.94 -6.48
N ASN A 226 -30.45 14.04 -7.20
CA ASN A 226 -29.09 14.55 -7.43
C ASN A 226 -28.26 14.74 -6.14
N ARG A 227 -28.89 14.93 -4.96
CA ARG A 227 -28.18 15.08 -3.68
C ARG A 227 -27.42 13.83 -3.24
N TRP A 228 -27.67 12.69 -3.89
CA TRP A 228 -27.03 11.41 -3.61
C TRP A 228 -25.92 11.07 -4.59
N VAL A 229 -25.70 11.89 -5.62
CA VAL A 229 -24.70 11.62 -6.65
C VAL A 229 -23.32 11.94 -6.12
N ILE A 230 -22.41 10.99 -6.31
CA ILE A 230 -20.98 11.11 -6.06
C ILE A 230 -20.35 11.80 -7.28
N PRO A 231 -19.54 12.86 -7.13
CA PRO A 231 -18.91 13.55 -8.27
C PRO A 231 -18.11 12.62 -9.18
N TYR A 232 -18.22 12.81 -10.49
CA TYR A 232 -17.62 11.94 -11.51
C TYR A 232 -17.29 12.71 -12.79
N ASN A 233 -16.42 12.15 -13.63
CA ASN A 233 -16.30 12.55 -15.03
C ASN A 233 -17.13 11.60 -15.90
N ARG A 234 -18.02 12.16 -16.73
CA ARG A 234 -19.00 11.43 -17.53
C ARG A 234 -18.33 10.44 -18.50
N ASP A 235 -17.29 10.87 -19.20
CA ASP A 235 -16.62 10.02 -20.19
C ASP A 235 -15.81 8.90 -19.54
N LEU A 236 -15.16 9.17 -18.39
CA LEU A 236 -14.40 8.16 -17.66
C LEU A 236 -15.32 7.05 -17.13
N ILE A 237 -16.44 7.39 -16.50
CA ILE A 237 -17.35 6.36 -15.96
C ILE A 237 -17.94 5.52 -17.08
N VAL A 238 -18.32 6.11 -18.22
CA VAL A 238 -18.90 5.38 -19.35
C VAL A 238 -17.85 4.49 -20.02
N LYS A 239 -16.65 5.02 -20.25
CA LYS A 239 -15.55 4.29 -20.90
C LYS A 239 -15.14 3.05 -20.10
N TYR A 240 -15.04 3.17 -18.78
CA TYR A 240 -14.56 2.09 -17.91
C TYR A 240 -15.67 1.30 -17.23
N ASN A 241 -16.92 1.76 -17.31
CA ASN A 241 -18.10 1.17 -16.69
C ASN A 241 -17.87 0.79 -15.21
N ALA A 242 -17.34 1.74 -14.44
CA ALA A 242 -16.86 1.51 -13.09
C ALA A 242 -17.16 2.69 -12.15
N HIS A 243 -17.03 2.45 -10.85
CA HIS A 243 -17.12 3.49 -9.83
C HIS A 243 -15.86 4.37 -9.84
N ILE A 244 -15.96 5.58 -10.39
CA ILE A 244 -14.86 6.56 -10.45
C ILE A 244 -15.31 7.87 -9.83
N ASN A 245 -14.95 8.09 -8.55
CA ASN A 245 -15.15 9.37 -7.89
C ASN A 245 -14.06 10.35 -8.32
N LEU A 246 -14.43 11.48 -8.91
CA LEU A 246 -13.50 12.52 -9.32
C LEU A 246 -13.78 13.81 -8.54
N GLU A 247 -12.77 14.29 -7.81
CA GLU A 247 -12.88 15.51 -7.02
C GLU A 247 -11.71 16.45 -7.31
N ARG A 248 -12.01 17.74 -7.55
CA ARG A 248 -11.00 18.82 -7.51
C ARG A 248 -10.49 18.97 -6.08
N CYS A 249 -9.20 18.73 -5.89
CA CYS A 249 -8.54 18.73 -4.59
C CYS A 249 -7.65 19.97 -4.43
N VAL A 250 -7.58 20.49 -3.19
CA VAL A 250 -6.67 21.59 -2.82
C VAL A 250 -5.38 21.02 -2.22
N HIS A 251 -4.23 21.61 -2.56
CA HIS A 251 -2.87 21.17 -2.21
C HIS A 251 -2.67 20.67 -0.77
N THR A 252 -3.28 21.31 0.24
CA THR A 252 -3.05 20.95 1.66
C THR A 252 -3.77 19.67 2.10
N LYS A 253 -4.85 19.25 1.42
CA LYS A 253 -5.52 17.96 1.65
C LYS A 253 -4.93 16.83 0.81
N LEU A 254 -4.34 17.16 -0.33
CA LEU A 254 -3.64 16.27 -1.26
C LEU A 254 -2.66 15.33 -0.53
N ILE A 255 -1.78 15.97 0.26
CA ILE A 255 -0.71 15.33 1.02
C ILE A 255 -1.31 14.40 2.08
N LYS A 256 -2.25 14.90 2.90
CA LYS A 256 -2.89 14.06 3.93
C LYS A 256 -3.64 12.87 3.33
N TYR A 257 -4.22 13.03 2.14
CA TYR A 257 -5.01 12.00 1.47
C TYR A 257 -4.12 10.87 0.96
N LEU A 258 -3.04 11.16 0.23
CA LEU A 258 -2.08 10.15 -0.23
C LEU A 258 -1.41 9.43 0.94
N TYR A 259 -0.85 10.17 1.90
CA TYR A 259 -0.16 9.58 3.07
C TYR A 259 -1.08 8.69 3.93
N LYS A 260 -2.38 9.02 4.00
CA LYS A 260 -3.36 8.16 4.67
C LYS A 260 -3.38 6.75 4.07
N TYR A 261 -3.28 6.60 2.74
CA TYR A 261 -3.32 5.30 2.07
C TYR A 261 -1.95 4.64 1.97
N VAL A 262 -0.85 5.40 1.89
CA VAL A 262 0.51 4.85 2.04
C VAL A 262 0.71 4.25 3.44
N HIS A 263 0.10 4.84 4.48
CA HIS A 263 0.32 4.46 5.88
C HIS A 263 -0.88 3.78 6.53
N LYS A 264 -1.90 3.43 5.74
CA LYS A 264 -2.98 2.56 6.17
C LYS A 264 -2.35 1.19 6.44
N GLY A 265 -2.02 0.95 7.71
CA GLY A 265 -1.41 -0.31 8.13
C GLY A 265 -2.27 -1.51 7.71
N PRO A 266 -1.68 -2.71 7.62
CA PRO A 266 -2.46 -3.91 7.34
C PRO A 266 -3.58 -4.05 8.37
N ASP A 267 -4.75 -4.55 7.93
CA ASP A 267 -5.86 -4.90 8.83
C ASP A 267 -5.32 -5.77 9.97
N ARG A 268 -5.51 -5.30 11.22
CA ARG A 268 -5.09 -6.04 12.42
C ARG A 268 -6.19 -7.02 12.83
N ALA A 269 -5.81 -8.26 13.10
CA ALA A 269 -6.64 -9.22 13.83
C ALA A 269 -6.29 -9.16 15.32
N THR A 270 -7.33 -9.26 16.17
CA THR A 270 -7.19 -9.40 17.62
C THR A 270 -7.06 -10.88 17.96
N VAL A 271 -6.00 -11.26 18.68
CA VAL A 271 -5.83 -12.60 19.25
C VAL A 271 -6.08 -12.50 20.76
N VAL A 272 -6.92 -13.40 21.29
CA VAL A 272 -7.16 -13.55 22.72
C VAL A 272 -6.12 -14.54 23.28
N LEU A 273 -5.38 -14.13 24.30
CA LEU A 273 -4.51 -15.03 25.08
C LEU A 273 -5.18 -15.29 26.43
N GLU A 274 -5.49 -16.56 26.71
CA GLU A 274 -5.94 -17.00 28.03
C GLU A 274 -4.77 -17.13 29.01
N ASN A 275 -5.07 -16.82 30.28
CA ASN A 275 -4.10 -16.61 31.35
C ASN A 275 -3.36 -17.89 31.77
N ASN A 276 -2.06 -17.77 32.05
CA ASN A 276 -1.39 -18.63 33.01
C ASN A 276 -0.59 -17.78 34.01
N VAL A 277 -0.87 -18.00 35.29
CA VAL A 277 -0.30 -17.32 36.46
C VAL A 277 0.98 -18.03 36.89
N ALA A 278 2.04 -17.27 37.18
CA ALA A 278 2.92 -17.52 38.32
C ALA A 278 3.74 -16.26 38.67
N ARG A 279 3.68 -15.86 39.94
CA ARG A 279 4.48 -14.80 40.57
C ARG A 279 5.87 -15.33 40.92
N THR A 280 6.88 -14.45 40.84
CA THR A 280 8.02 -14.49 41.77
C THR A 280 8.42 -13.07 42.17
N THR A 281 8.47 -12.89 43.49
CA THR A 281 8.92 -11.71 44.24
C THR A 281 10.44 -11.64 44.31
N GLY A 282 11.01 -10.45 44.18
CA GLY A 282 12.42 -10.19 44.52
C GLY A 282 12.81 -8.75 44.17
N GLY A 283 13.04 -7.93 45.19
CA GLY A 283 13.41 -6.52 45.04
C GLY A 283 14.87 -6.32 44.61
N GLY A 284 15.08 -5.32 43.76
CA GLY A 284 16.38 -4.76 43.42
C GLY A 284 16.18 -3.49 42.60
N GLN A 285 16.76 -2.37 43.07
CA GLN A 285 16.88 -1.14 42.29
C GLN A 285 17.75 -1.42 41.06
N TYR A 286 17.17 -1.31 39.87
CA TYR A 286 17.90 -1.35 38.60
C TYR A 286 17.43 -0.22 37.68
N SER A 287 18.38 0.56 37.19
CA SER A 287 18.18 1.53 36.11
C SER A 287 17.99 0.77 34.79
N TYR A 288 16.89 1.03 34.07
CA TYR A 288 16.65 0.40 32.77
C TYR A 288 16.83 1.41 31.63
N SER A 289 17.60 1.00 30.62
CA SER A 289 17.67 1.62 29.29
C SER A 289 16.27 1.57 28.66
N MET A 290 15.69 2.74 28.37
CA MET A 290 14.23 2.88 28.14
C MET A 290 13.75 2.42 26.75
N THR A 291 14.66 2.00 25.86
CA THR A 291 14.39 1.16 24.69
C THR A 291 15.71 0.58 24.18
N ASP A 292 15.93 -0.71 24.39
CA ASP A 292 16.81 -1.49 23.52
C ASP A 292 15.91 -2.49 22.78
N GLU A 293 15.68 -2.28 21.48
CA GLU A 293 15.25 -3.40 20.62
C GLU A 293 16.47 -4.32 20.58
N TYR A 294 16.41 -5.40 21.37
CA TYR A 294 17.43 -6.45 21.37
C TYR A 294 16.85 -7.74 20.80
N PRO A 295 17.44 -8.26 19.71
CA PRO A 295 18.44 -7.61 18.88
C PRO A 295 17.87 -6.40 18.11
N SER A 296 18.75 -5.46 17.74
CA SER A 296 18.37 -4.31 16.91
C SER A 296 17.82 -4.81 15.57
N VAL A 297 16.86 -4.10 14.95
CA VAL A 297 16.34 -4.49 13.64
C VAL A 297 16.71 -3.45 12.59
N GLU A 298 17.47 -3.87 11.57
CA GLU A 298 17.81 -3.05 10.41
C GLU A 298 16.84 -3.37 9.26
N ARG A 299 16.18 -2.35 8.71
CA ARG A 299 15.22 -2.55 7.61
C ARG A 299 15.95 -2.48 6.28
N LEU A 300 16.06 -3.63 5.64
CA LEU A 300 16.79 -3.79 4.40
C LEU A 300 15.90 -3.43 3.20
N GLN A 301 16.26 -2.33 2.54
CA GLN A 301 15.66 -1.92 1.28
C GLN A 301 16.25 -2.75 0.14
N TYR A 302 15.44 -3.04 -0.87
CA TYR A 302 15.83 -3.67 -2.12
C TYR A 302 14.83 -3.26 -3.21
N HIS A 303 15.26 -3.34 -4.45
CA HIS A 303 14.53 -2.91 -5.63
C HIS A 303 15.03 -3.67 -6.85
N LEU A 304 14.26 -3.68 -7.95
CA LEU A 304 14.75 -4.16 -9.24
C LEU A 304 15.71 -3.13 -9.86
N PRO A 305 16.49 -3.50 -10.90
CA PRO A 305 17.32 -2.56 -11.62
C PRO A 305 16.51 -1.34 -12.10
N GLY A 306 16.95 -0.13 -11.75
CA GLY A 306 16.26 1.12 -12.13
C GLY A 306 15.06 1.51 -11.26
N GLU A 307 14.60 0.64 -10.35
CA GLU A 307 13.47 0.93 -9.44
C GLU A 307 13.91 1.48 -8.07
N GLN A 308 15.10 2.07 -7.97
CA GLN A 308 15.49 2.76 -6.74
C GLN A 308 14.63 4.02 -6.54
N SER A 309 14.18 4.22 -5.30
CA SER A 309 13.48 5.43 -4.89
C SER A 309 14.50 6.57 -4.76
N VAL A 310 14.26 7.64 -5.53
CA VAL A 310 15.04 8.87 -5.53
C VAL A 310 14.25 9.91 -4.77
N LEU A 311 14.90 10.66 -3.87
CA LEU A 311 14.29 11.78 -3.16
C LEU A 311 14.78 13.08 -3.81
N PHE A 312 13.86 14.01 -4.06
CA PHE A 312 14.15 15.31 -4.65
C PHE A 312 13.23 16.39 -4.08
N LYS A 313 13.41 17.64 -4.53
CA LYS A 313 12.59 18.80 -4.20
C LYS A 313 11.99 19.40 -5.46
N ASP A 314 10.87 20.10 -5.32
CA ASP A 314 10.21 20.84 -6.41
C ASP A 314 11.14 21.82 -7.14
N SER A 315 12.12 22.38 -6.42
CA SER A 315 13.07 23.34 -6.99
C SER A 315 14.21 22.69 -7.79
N GLU A 316 14.32 21.36 -7.80
CA GLU A 316 15.43 20.65 -8.42
C GLU A 316 15.05 20.17 -9.83
N ASN A 317 16.00 20.26 -10.75
CA ASN A 317 15.81 19.87 -12.15
C ASN A 317 15.95 18.35 -12.31
N ILE A 318 14.96 17.68 -12.91
CA ILE A 318 14.93 16.21 -13.04
C ILE A 318 16.16 15.67 -13.81
N PRO A 319 16.57 16.24 -14.97
CA PRO A 319 17.81 15.85 -15.65
C PRO A 319 19.06 15.92 -14.78
N GLU A 320 19.21 16.94 -13.94
CA GLU A 320 20.35 17.05 -13.03
C GLU A 320 20.28 15.97 -11.95
N ILE A 321 19.10 15.71 -11.40
CA ILE A 321 18.87 14.66 -10.39
C ILE A 321 19.30 13.30 -10.91
N ILE A 322 18.83 12.87 -12.08
CA ILE A 322 19.12 11.53 -12.62
C ILE A 322 20.60 11.31 -12.93
N ASN A 323 21.36 12.39 -13.11
CA ASN A 323 22.79 12.36 -13.41
C ASN A 323 23.67 12.61 -12.17
N GLN A 324 23.06 12.72 -10.96
CA GLN A 324 23.83 12.94 -9.74
C GLN A 324 24.81 11.78 -9.45
N PRO A 325 26.07 12.09 -9.11
CA PRO A 325 27.02 11.07 -8.67
C PRO A 325 26.49 10.29 -7.47
N GLY A 326 26.50 8.96 -7.58
CA GLY A 326 26.04 8.09 -6.49
C GLY A 326 24.51 8.00 -6.36
N ILE A 327 23.73 8.39 -7.38
CA ILE A 327 22.28 8.15 -7.39
C ILE A 327 21.92 6.66 -7.35
N HIS A 328 22.79 5.81 -7.90
CA HIS A 328 22.67 4.36 -7.86
C HIS A 328 23.22 3.74 -6.57
N ASP A 329 23.85 4.53 -5.70
CA ASP A 329 24.43 4.06 -4.44
C ASP A 329 23.33 3.98 -3.39
N THR A 330 22.68 2.82 -3.35
CA THR A 330 21.67 2.45 -2.34
C THR A 330 22.28 1.45 -1.36
N MET A 331 21.61 1.26 -0.23
CA MET A 331 21.98 0.21 0.73
C MET A 331 22.11 -1.17 0.06
N PHE A 332 21.23 -1.44 -0.91
CA PHE A 332 21.19 -2.70 -1.63
C PHE A 332 22.33 -2.84 -2.65
N THR A 333 22.57 -1.83 -3.48
CA THR A 333 23.66 -1.90 -4.47
C THR A 333 25.04 -1.91 -3.81
N LYS A 334 25.17 -1.25 -2.66
CA LYS A 334 26.42 -1.29 -1.88
C LYS A 334 26.63 -2.61 -1.14
N TRP A 335 25.61 -3.45 -0.98
CA TRP A 335 25.81 -4.83 -0.51
C TRP A 335 26.58 -5.65 -1.55
N PHE A 336 26.26 -5.49 -2.84
CA PHE A 336 27.05 -6.08 -3.92
C PHE A 336 28.50 -5.62 -3.88
N GLN A 337 28.72 -4.31 -3.72
CA GLN A 337 30.06 -3.75 -3.60
C GLN A 337 30.81 -4.32 -2.39
N ALA A 338 30.15 -4.47 -1.24
CA ALA A 338 30.76 -5.08 -0.06
C ALA A 338 31.17 -6.56 -0.30
N ASN A 339 30.40 -7.32 -1.07
CA ASN A 339 30.76 -8.69 -1.49
C ASN A 339 31.96 -8.71 -2.47
N ILE A 340 32.16 -7.67 -3.27
CA ILE A 340 33.35 -7.51 -4.10
C ILE A 340 34.58 -7.21 -3.23
N ASP A 341 34.46 -6.23 -2.33
CA ASP A 341 35.58 -5.66 -1.59
C ASP A 341 36.02 -6.54 -0.40
N HIS A 342 35.11 -7.35 0.13
CA HIS A 342 35.35 -8.08 1.37
C HIS A 342 34.97 -9.57 1.25
N PRO A 343 35.95 -10.48 1.15
CA PRO A 343 35.67 -11.92 1.04
C PRO A 343 34.83 -12.52 2.20
N LEU A 344 34.88 -11.91 3.38
CA LEU A 344 34.06 -12.32 4.53
C LEU A 344 32.57 -12.02 4.34
N ALA A 345 32.23 -11.01 3.54
CA ALA A 345 30.84 -10.66 3.21
C ALA A 345 30.14 -11.76 2.39
N ASN A 346 30.90 -12.51 1.58
CA ASN A 346 30.38 -13.48 0.62
C ASN A 346 29.68 -14.69 1.25
N HIS A 347 29.85 -14.89 2.54
CA HIS A 347 29.22 -15.99 3.27
C HIS A 347 27.87 -15.61 3.87
N LEU A 348 27.39 -14.38 3.67
CA LEU A 348 26.16 -13.87 4.26
C LEU A 348 25.10 -13.64 3.20
N THR A 349 23.85 -14.01 3.51
CA THR A 349 22.73 -13.50 2.71
C THR A 349 22.51 -12.02 3.02
N TYR A 350 21.76 -11.31 2.18
CA TYR A 350 21.47 -9.90 2.44
C TYR A 350 20.71 -9.71 3.77
N GLU A 351 19.78 -10.62 4.11
CA GLU A 351 19.04 -10.60 5.39
C GLU A 351 19.96 -10.78 6.62
N GLU A 352 21.02 -11.57 6.48
CA GLU A 352 21.98 -11.84 7.55
C GLU A 352 23.05 -10.76 7.68
N PHE A 353 23.21 -9.92 6.65
CA PHE A 353 24.28 -8.93 6.54
C PHE A 353 24.38 -8.01 7.76
N PRO A 354 23.27 -7.45 8.30
CA PRO A 354 23.34 -6.55 9.47
C PRO A 354 23.91 -7.19 10.74
N ARG A 355 23.98 -8.52 10.82
CA ARG A 355 24.60 -9.21 11.96
C ARG A 355 26.09 -8.90 12.10
N PHE A 356 26.76 -8.61 10.99
CA PHE A 356 28.22 -8.42 10.93
C PHE A 356 28.62 -7.07 10.32
N TRP A 357 27.68 -6.39 9.65
CA TRP A 357 27.91 -5.13 8.96
C TRP A 357 26.93 -4.07 9.42
N VAL A 358 27.38 -2.81 9.44
CA VAL A 358 26.54 -1.65 9.74
C VAL A 358 26.53 -0.70 8.55
N TRP A 359 25.33 -0.22 8.20
CA TRP A 359 25.16 0.72 7.10
C TRP A 359 25.51 2.14 7.55
N ASN A 360 26.52 2.75 6.94
CA ASN A 360 26.80 4.17 7.09
C ASN A 360 26.04 4.97 6.04
N LYS A 361 24.92 5.58 6.45
CA LYS A 361 24.08 6.39 5.55
C LYS A 361 24.77 7.63 4.98
N LYS A 362 25.76 8.21 5.67
CA LYS A 362 26.47 9.42 5.21
C LYS A 362 27.46 9.11 4.10
N GLU A 363 28.24 8.05 4.29
CA GLU A 363 29.28 7.61 3.33
C GLU A 363 28.70 6.64 2.28
N LYS A 364 27.45 6.20 2.46
CA LYS A 364 26.77 5.20 1.63
C LYS A 364 27.60 3.92 1.48
N GLU A 365 28.04 3.38 2.61
CA GLU A 365 28.87 2.17 2.63
C GLU A 365 28.53 1.25 3.79
N TRP A 366 28.82 -0.05 3.60
CA TRP A 366 28.73 -1.04 4.66
C TRP A 366 30.09 -1.16 5.37
N LYS A 367 30.10 -1.05 6.69
CA LYS A 367 31.31 -1.23 7.51
C LYS A 367 31.23 -2.49 8.36
N PRO A 368 32.32 -3.26 8.54
CA PRO A 368 32.36 -4.35 9.49
C PRO A 368 32.06 -3.85 10.91
N GLN A 369 31.28 -4.61 11.68
CA GLN A 369 31.04 -4.36 13.10
C GLN A 369 31.25 -5.63 13.93
N GLN A 370 31.68 -5.46 15.18
CA GLN A 370 31.98 -6.59 16.09
C GLN A 370 31.13 -6.62 17.38
N GLN A 371 30.22 -5.66 17.60
CA GLN A 371 29.70 -5.41 18.96
C GLN A 371 28.18 -5.39 19.14
N ARG A 372 27.35 -5.61 18.10
CA ARG A 372 25.89 -5.61 18.26
C ARG A 372 25.19 -6.72 17.50
N MET A 373 24.32 -7.46 18.20
CA MET A 373 23.39 -8.38 17.58
C MET A 373 22.28 -7.57 16.89
N CYS A 374 22.27 -7.60 15.56
CA CYS A 374 21.28 -6.92 14.72
C CYS A 374 20.67 -7.92 13.73
N ILE A 375 19.34 -7.89 13.59
CA ILE A 375 18.59 -8.68 12.63
C ILE A 375 18.26 -7.80 11.43
N GLY A 376 18.67 -8.24 10.23
CA GLY A 376 18.16 -7.66 9.00
C GLY A 376 16.72 -8.10 8.77
N LYS A 377 15.87 -7.17 8.37
CA LYS A 377 14.50 -7.45 7.97
C LYS A 377 14.26 -6.85 6.59
N LEU A 378 14.15 -7.72 5.59
CA LEU A 378 13.76 -7.32 4.24
C LEU A 378 12.38 -6.68 4.26
N ASN A 379 12.24 -5.54 3.59
CA ASN A 379 10.94 -4.92 3.36
C ASN A 379 9.96 -5.93 2.74
N PHE A 380 8.68 -5.81 3.10
CA PHE A 380 7.65 -6.69 2.57
C PHE A 380 7.45 -6.45 1.06
N ALA A 381 7.33 -7.53 0.29
CA ALA A 381 6.83 -7.52 -1.08
C ALA A 381 5.63 -8.46 -1.12
N HIS A 382 4.54 -8.02 -1.75
CA HIS A 382 3.36 -8.85 -1.95
C HIS A 382 3.64 -9.87 -3.06
N PRO A 383 3.10 -11.11 -3.04
CA PRO A 383 3.28 -12.08 -4.13
C PRO A 383 2.96 -11.52 -5.53
N ASN A 384 1.91 -10.69 -5.63
CA ASN A 384 1.54 -10.00 -6.88
C ASN A 384 2.52 -8.89 -7.32
N SER A 385 3.57 -8.59 -6.55
CA SER A 385 4.63 -7.65 -6.95
C SER A 385 5.62 -8.24 -7.96
N GLY A 386 5.32 -9.42 -8.52
CA GLY A 386 6.07 -10.04 -9.61
C GLY A 386 7.53 -10.28 -9.26
N GLU A 387 8.44 -9.90 -10.16
CA GLU A 387 9.88 -10.08 -10.03
C GLU A 387 10.47 -9.53 -8.73
N ARG A 388 9.88 -8.48 -8.15
CA ARG A 388 10.32 -7.93 -6.86
C ARG A 388 10.07 -8.90 -5.70
N TYR A 389 8.98 -9.67 -5.74
CA TYR A 389 8.70 -10.69 -4.74
C TYR A 389 9.69 -11.85 -4.83
N TYR A 390 9.98 -12.32 -6.05
CA TYR A 390 10.93 -13.40 -6.27
C TYR A 390 12.37 -12.96 -5.93
N LEU A 391 12.76 -11.73 -6.27
CA LEU A 391 14.01 -11.14 -5.80
C LEU A 391 14.11 -11.18 -4.27
N ARG A 392 13.06 -10.77 -3.54
CA ARG A 392 13.02 -10.84 -2.07
C ARG A 392 13.27 -12.27 -1.57
N MET A 393 12.66 -13.28 -2.20
CA MET A 393 12.87 -14.68 -1.84
C MET A 393 14.33 -15.09 -2.06
N MET A 394 14.89 -14.77 -3.23
CA MET A 394 16.29 -15.06 -3.55
C MET A 394 17.24 -14.44 -2.52
N LEU A 395 17.03 -13.19 -2.10
CA LEU A 395 17.86 -12.49 -1.12
C LEU A 395 17.90 -13.14 0.28
N THR A 396 17.00 -14.08 0.57
CA THR A 396 17.05 -14.91 1.80
C THR A 396 17.90 -16.16 1.65
N LYS A 397 18.32 -16.51 0.43
CA LYS A 397 19.00 -17.77 0.09
C LYS A 397 20.40 -17.56 -0.48
N VAL A 398 20.53 -16.61 -1.40
CA VAL A 398 21.76 -16.33 -2.15
C VAL A 398 22.82 -15.64 -1.28
N ARG A 399 24.10 -15.84 -1.58
CA ARG A 399 25.25 -15.40 -0.74
C ARG A 399 26.42 -14.99 -1.62
N GLY A 400 26.98 -13.81 -1.35
CA GLY A 400 28.16 -13.33 -2.07
C GLY A 400 27.91 -12.82 -3.49
N GLU A 401 26.66 -12.45 -3.77
CA GLU A 401 26.26 -11.87 -5.04
C GLU A 401 26.92 -10.49 -5.24
N LYS A 402 27.44 -10.21 -6.44
CA LYS A 402 28.20 -8.99 -6.77
C LYS A 402 27.45 -8.10 -7.77
N CYS A 403 26.32 -8.57 -8.28
CA CYS A 403 25.39 -7.80 -9.08
C CYS A 403 24.00 -8.44 -9.09
N TYR A 404 23.05 -7.79 -9.76
CA TYR A 404 21.69 -8.31 -9.95
C TYR A 404 21.65 -9.64 -10.70
N GLU A 405 22.58 -9.86 -11.63
CA GLU A 405 22.63 -11.08 -12.44
C GLU A 405 23.06 -12.30 -11.62
N ASP A 406 24.01 -12.11 -10.71
CA ASP A 406 24.46 -13.19 -9.82
C ASP A 406 23.29 -13.69 -8.94
N VAL A 407 22.43 -12.78 -8.45
CA VAL A 407 21.24 -13.14 -7.64
C VAL A 407 20.30 -14.12 -8.34
N ARG A 408 20.24 -14.11 -9.68
CA ARG A 408 19.42 -15.03 -10.49
C ARG A 408 20.24 -16.13 -11.17
N THR A 409 21.48 -16.33 -10.73
CA THR A 409 22.38 -17.36 -11.24
C THR A 409 22.37 -18.56 -10.31
N ILE A 410 21.91 -19.72 -10.80
CA ILE A 410 21.87 -20.97 -10.03
C ILE A 410 22.77 -21.99 -10.71
N ASN A 411 23.74 -22.53 -9.97
CA ASN A 411 24.72 -23.51 -10.46
C ASN A 411 25.45 -23.08 -11.74
N GLY A 412 25.77 -21.78 -11.86
CA GLY A 412 26.47 -21.20 -13.02
C GLY A 412 25.57 -20.90 -14.23
N VAL A 413 24.26 -21.12 -14.13
CA VAL A 413 23.29 -20.77 -15.18
C VAL A 413 22.55 -19.50 -14.78
N VAL A 414 22.62 -18.48 -15.63
CA VAL A 414 21.87 -17.22 -15.45
C VAL A 414 20.44 -17.42 -15.94
N TYR A 415 19.46 -17.25 -15.06
CA TYR A 415 18.05 -17.38 -15.42
C TYR A 415 17.48 -16.04 -15.90
N PRO A 416 16.52 -16.04 -16.85
CA PRO A 416 15.95 -14.81 -17.40
C PRO A 416 15.19 -13.97 -16.36
N THR A 417 14.61 -14.61 -15.34
CA THR A 417 13.82 -13.96 -14.28
C THR A 417 14.21 -14.50 -12.91
N TYR A 418 13.96 -13.72 -11.86
CA TYR A 418 14.08 -14.20 -10.48
C TYR A 418 13.06 -15.29 -10.19
N LYS A 419 11.87 -15.28 -10.83
CA LYS A 419 10.91 -16.39 -10.74
C LYS A 419 11.53 -17.70 -11.24
N ALA A 420 12.14 -17.69 -12.43
CA ALA A 420 12.77 -18.87 -13.00
C ALA A 420 13.95 -19.35 -12.14
N ALA A 421 14.73 -18.43 -11.56
CA ALA A 421 15.77 -18.78 -10.59
C ALA A 421 15.20 -19.41 -9.31
N CYS A 422 14.05 -18.91 -8.81
CA CYS A 422 13.37 -19.51 -7.65
C CYS A 422 12.89 -20.94 -7.94
N ILE A 423 12.33 -21.19 -9.13
CA ILE A 423 11.92 -22.54 -9.57
C ILE A 423 13.14 -23.46 -9.65
N ALA A 424 14.23 -23.00 -10.30
CA ALA A 424 15.46 -23.78 -10.43
C ALA A 424 16.13 -24.09 -9.08
N LEU A 425 15.94 -23.22 -8.09
CA LEU A 425 16.43 -23.42 -6.72
C LEU A 425 15.47 -24.27 -5.86
N GLY A 426 14.31 -24.68 -6.40
CA GLY A 426 13.29 -25.45 -5.69
C GLY A 426 12.56 -24.66 -4.60
N LEU A 427 12.46 -23.33 -4.74
CA LEU A 427 11.71 -22.46 -3.83
C LEU A 427 10.23 -22.32 -4.21
N LEU A 428 9.88 -22.69 -5.44
CA LEU A 428 8.54 -22.67 -6.01
C LEU A 428 8.31 -24.02 -6.68
N ASP A 429 7.10 -24.56 -6.55
CA ASP A 429 6.67 -25.72 -7.31
C ASP A 429 6.49 -25.32 -8.78
N ASP A 430 6.77 -26.26 -9.69
CA ASP A 430 6.51 -26.08 -11.13
C ASP A 430 5.21 -26.77 -11.55
N ASP A 431 4.72 -26.46 -12.75
CA ASP A 431 3.47 -27.04 -13.26
C ASP A 431 3.68 -28.37 -13.99
N ASN A 432 4.90 -28.94 -13.94
CA ASN A 432 5.19 -30.17 -14.67
C ASN A 432 4.34 -31.34 -14.17
N GLU A 433 4.08 -31.39 -12.86
CA GLU A 433 3.21 -32.41 -12.26
C GLU A 433 1.76 -32.30 -12.78
N TRP A 434 1.25 -31.08 -12.98
CA TRP A 434 -0.09 -30.85 -13.53
C TRP A 434 -0.18 -31.23 -15.00
N GLY A 435 0.83 -30.89 -15.79
CA GLY A 435 0.93 -31.29 -17.19
C GLY A 435 1.00 -32.81 -17.35
N ALA A 436 1.83 -33.48 -16.55
CA ALA A 436 1.92 -34.94 -16.53
C ALA A 436 0.59 -35.60 -16.15
N ALA A 437 -0.11 -35.06 -15.15
CA ALA A 437 -1.42 -35.56 -14.73
C ALA A 437 -2.50 -35.41 -15.82
N LEU A 438 -2.49 -34.31 -16.59
CA LEU A 438 -3.43 -34.12 -17.71
C LEU A 438 -3.12 -35.06 -18.88
N ILE A 439 -1.84 -35.30 -19.18
CA ILE A 439 -1.42 -36.29 -20.20
C ILE A 439 -1.85 -37.70 -19.80
N GLU A 440 -1.68 -38.07 -18.53
CA GLU A 440 -2.12 -39.38 -18.06
C GLU A 440 -3.65 -39.50 -18.14
N ALA A 441 -4.37 -38.48 -17.68
CA ALA A 441 -5.83 -38.46 -17.71
C ALA A 441 -6.39 -38.54 -19.13
N SER A 442 -5.73 -37.94 -20.13
CA SER A 442 -6.24 -37.93 -21.51
C SER A 442 -6.29 -39.31 -22.16
N THR A 443 -5.57 -40.28 -21.62
CA THR A 443 -5.62 -41.67 -22.09
C THR A 443 -6.93 -42.40 -21.75
N TRP A 444 -7.69 -41.93 -20.76
CA TRP A 444 -8.89 -42.61 -20.27
C TRP A 444 -10.10 -41.70 -20.00
N ALA A 445 -9.90 -40.38 -19.93
CA ALA A 445 -10.96 -39.40 -19.69
C ALA A 445 -11.39 -38.70 -20.98
N SER A 446 -12.69 -38.45 -21.12
CA SER A 446 -13.21 -37.58 -22.21
C SER A 446 -12.86 -36.12 -21.97
N GLY A 447 -12.91 -35.29 -23.02
CA GLY A 447 -12.68 -33.84 -22.93
C GLY A 447 -13.58 -33.13 -21.91
N SER A 448 -14.80 -33.63 -21.67
CA SER A 448 -15.67 -33.12 -20.59
C SER A 448 -15.13 -33.38 -19.18
N GLN A 449 -14.54 -34.56 -18.96
CA GLN A 449 -13.97 -34.95 -17.68
C GLN A 449 -12.60 -34.28 -17.49
N LEU A 450 -11.80 -34.17 -18.55
CA LEU A 450 -10.53 -33.43 -18.54
C LEU A 450 -10.74 -31.96 -18.18
N ARG A 451 -11.78 -31.30 -18.72
CA ARG A 451 -12.11 -29.92 -18.32
C ARG A 451 -12.49 -29.81 -16.84
N ASN A 452 -13.16 -30.81 -16.27
CA ASN A 452 -13.44 -30.81 -14.83
C ASN A 452 -12.15 -30.96 -14.01
N ILE A 453 -11.24 -31.84 -14.41
CA ILE A 453 -9.92 -32.01 -13.78
C ILE A 453 -9.11 -30.71 -13.87
N PHE A 454 -9.06 -30.10 -15.05
CA PHE A 454 -8.41 -28.81 -15.28
C PHE A 454 -9.00 -27.71 -14.39
N CYS A 455 -10.33 -27.58 -14.31
CA CYS A 455 -10.97 -26.64 -13.39
C CYS A 455 -10.66 -26.94 -11.92
N SER A 456 -10.60 -28.22 -11.51
CA SER A 456 -10.20 -28.60 -10.16
C SER A 456 -8.75 -28.22 -9.86
N MET A 457 -7.82 -28.40 -10.80
CA MET A 457 -6.43 -27.95 -10.66
C MET A 457 -6.37 -26.43 -10.48
N LEU A 458 -7.11 -25.65 -11.28
CA LEU A 458 -7.12 -24.19 -11.16
C LEU A 458 -7.76 -23.68 -9.86
N MET A 459 -8.75 -24.40 -9.32
CA MET A 459 -9.46 -23.98 -8.11
C MET A 459 -8.77 -24.41 -6.82
N PHE A 460 -8.08 -25.55 -6.83
CA PHE A 460 -7.63 -26.21 -5.61
C PHE A 460 -6.12 -26.49 -5.56
N SER A 461 -5.38 -26.23 -6.65
CA SER A 461 -3.93 -26.39 -6.73
C SER A 461 -3.22 -25.06 -7.01
N GLU A 462 -1.92 -24.96 -6.66
CA GLU A 462 -1.08 -23.81 -6.97
C GLU A 462 -0.50 -23.88 -8.40
N VAL A 463 -1.37 -23.83 -9.42
CA VAL A 463 -0.94 -23.78 -10.83
C VAL A 463 -0.27 -22.43 -11.11
N THR A 464 1.02 -22.46 -11.41
CA THR A 464 1.93 -21.33 -11.51
C THR A 464 1.81 -20.55 -12.84
N ASN A 465 1.38 -21.22 -13.92
CA ASN A 465 1.10 -20.68 -15.25
C ASN A 465 -0.11 -21.38 -15.91
N PRO A 466 -1.35 -21.00 -15.55
CA PRO A 466 -2.57 -21.57 -16.10
C PRO A 466 -2.69 -21.48 -17.63
N LEU A 467 -2.11 -20.44 -18.23
CA LEU A 467 -2.20 -20.22 -19.68
C LEU A 467 -1.35 -21.25 -20.43
N GLU A 468 -0.09 -21.43 -20.02
CA GLU A 468 0.80 -22.43 -20.63
C GLU A 468 0.26 -23.84 -20.44
N LEU A 469 -0.30 -24.16 -19.27
CA LEU A 469 -0.98 -25.43 -19.03
C LEU A 469 -2.19 -25.62 -19.97
N TRP A 470 -2.98 -24.57 -20.23
CA TRP A 470 -4.05 -24.63 -21.22
C TRP A 470 -3.53 -24.85 -22.64
N GLU A 471 -2.54 -24.04 -23.07
CA GLU A 471 -1.98 -24.09 -24.42
C GLU A 471 -1.38 -25.47 -24.76
N ASN A 472 -0.82 -26.16 -23.77
CA ASN A 472 -0.26 -27.49 -23.93
C ASN A 472 -1.32 -28.62 -24.00
N HIS A 473 -2.54 -28.40 -23.50
CA HIS A 473 -3.53 -29.47 -23.31
C HIS A 473 -4.93 -29.19 -23.93
N TRP A 474 -5.14 -28.03 -24.58
CA TRP A 474 -6.47 -27.64 -25.08
C TRP A 474 -7.07 -28.63 -26.09
N VAL A 475 -6.23 -29.31 -26.87
CA VAL A 475 -6.67 -30.30 -27.87
C VAL A 475 -7.40 -31.45 -27.18
N ASP A 476 -6.80 -32.05 -26.15
CA ASP A 476 -7.41 -33.13 -25.37
C ASP A 476 -8.63 -32.62 -24.59
N LEU A 477 -8.55 -31.40 -24.05
CA LEU A 477 -9.66 -30.73 -23.36
C LEU A 477 -10.85 -30.44 -24.27
N THR A 478 -10.71 -30.56 -25.59
CA THR A 478 -11.77 -30.27 -26.58
C THR A 478 -12.11 -31.46 -27.49
N ASP A 479 -11.70 -32.69 -27.14
CA ASP A 479 -11.96 -33.90 -27.94
C ASP A 479 -13.46 -34.13 -28.28
N ASP A 480 -14.34 -33.64 -27.41
CA ASP A 480 -15.78 -33.85 -27.47
C ASP A 480 -16.50 -32.75 -28.26
N LEU A 481 -15.78 -31.70 -28.66
CA LEU A 481 -16.33 -30.50 -29.30
C LEU A 481 -16.95 -30.84 -30.65
N GLN A 482 -16.26 -31.63 -31.49
CA GLN A 482 -16.75 -32.02 -32.80
C GLN A 482 -18.08 -32.79 -32.69
N ASN A 483 -18.17 -33.74 -31.76
CA ASN A 483 -19.39 -34.50 -31.53
C ASN A 483 -20.53 -33.61 -31.00
N LYS A 484 -20.22 -32.66 -30.10
CA LYS A 484 -21.19 -31.69 -29.60
C LYS A 484 -21.73 -30.78 -30.70
N VAL A 485 -20.87 -30.25 -31.58
CA VAL A 485 -21.30 -29.40 -32.70
C VAL A 485 -22.16 -30.18 -33.68
N ARG A 486 -21.77 -31.40 -34.05
CA ARG A 486 -22.60 -32.28 -34.91
C ARG A 486 -24.00 -32.52 -34.33
N ARG A 487 -24.09 -32.76 -33.01
CA ARG A 487 -25.38 -32.94 -32.33
C ARG A 487 -26.24 -31.67 -32.31
N LEU A 488 -25.60 -30.50 -32.15
CA LEU A 488 -26.30 -29.21 -32.11
C LEU A 488 -26.79 -28.77 -33.50
N THR A 489 -26.00 -29.01 -34.55
CA THR A 489 -26.34 -28.60 -35.92
C THR A 489 -27.16 -29.63 -36.68
N GLY A 490 -27.15 -30.89 -36.23
CA GLY A 490 -27.74 -32.02 -36.96
C GLY A 490 -26.93 -32.47 -38.17
N ASP A 491 -25.79 -31.83 -38.45
CA ASP A 491 -24.90 -32.18 -39.56
C ASP A 491 -23.85 -33.20 -39.09
N VAL A 492 -24.10 -34.47 -39.38
CA VAL A 492 -23.22 -35.60 -39.01
C VAL A 492 -21.88 -35.60 -39.76
N ASN A 493 -21.77 -34.88 -40.88
CA ASN A 493 -20.54 -34.83 -41.68
C ASN A 493 -19.64 -33.63 -41.35
N LEU A 494 -20.08 -32.76 -40.44
CA LEU A 494 -19.33 -31.57 -40.05
C LEU A 494 -17.97 -31.95 -39.42
N SER A 495 -16.89 -31.31 -39.88
CA SER A 495 -15.54 -31.41 -39.31
C SER A 495 -15.06 -30.04 -38.87
N LEU A 496 -14.49 -29.98 -37.66
CA LEU A 496 -13.88 -28.77 -37.10
C LEU A 496 -12.38 -28.76 -37.39
#